data_AF-A0A7Z9PU84-F1
#
_entry.id   AF-A0A7Z9PU84-F1
#
_cell.length_a   1.000
_cell.length_b   1.000
_cell.length_c   1.000
_cell.angle_alpha   90.00
_cell.angle_beta   90.00
_cell.angle_gamma   90.00
#
_symmetry.space_group_name_H-M   'P 1'
#
loop_
_entity.id
_entity.type
_entity.pdbx_description
1 polymer ?
#
loop_
_entity_poly.entity_id
_entity_poly.type
_entity_poly.pdbx_seq_one_letter_code
_entity_poly.pdbx_strand_id
1 'polypeptide(L)'
;MQRLFLLTLIFLTTASCVAKEVLLVKTRNDFNERDDRLYLELDENGTPYELVHRAYDLVMGVYRLEDLNKGVNLREYKGKAVLKMDILNFDPETGGEASLSYLEGVVPTARYGSMKFNLQKHQGRWRLFQTGDDRPVQLLFFRTNFSTVLGVQQPTGIKEIRVLKDRK
;
A
#
# COMPACT_ATOMS: atom_id res chain seq x y z
N MET A 1 35.78 -41.06 35.06
CA MET A 1 35.34 -39.64 35.13
C MET A 1 35.88 -38.91 33.92
N GLN A 2 35.06 -38.00 33.34
CA GLN A 2 35.39 -37.12 32.21
C GLN A 2 35.64 -37.90 30.90
N ARG A 3 34.89 -37.75 29.81
CA ARG A 3 34.57 -36.52 29.10
C ARG A 3 33.32 -36.79 28.25
N LEU A 4 32.15 -36.47 28.77
CA LEU A 4 30.88 -36.62 28.06
C LEU A 4 30.06 -35.35 28.26
N PHE A 5 30.58 -34.19 27.84
CA PHE A 5 29.90 -32.91 28.10
C PHE A 5 30.27 -31.77 27.13
N LEU A 6 30.69 -32.06 25.90
CA LEU A 6 31.11 -31.03 24.95
C LEU A 6 30.58 -31.25 23.52
N LEU A 7 29.31 -31.65 23.39
CA LEU A 7 28.63 -31.81 22.09
C LEU A 7 27.20 -31.21 22.07
N THR A 8 26.85 -30.40 23.07
CA THR A 8 25.56 -29.70 23.19
C THR A 8 25.68 -28.18 23.03
N LEU A 9 26.79 -27.69 22.47
CA LEU A 9 26.99 -26.27 22.21
C LEU A 9 27.21 -26.06 20.70
N ILE A 10 26.50 -25.09 20.14
CA ILE A 10 26.59 -24.59 18.74
C ILE A 10 25.66 -25.31 17.74
N PHE A 11 24.37 -25.37 18.07
CA PHE A 11 23.30 -25.17 17.09
C PHE A 11 22.34 -24.10 17.62
N LEU A 12 22.89 -22.99 18.14
CA LEU A 12 22.17 -21.70 18.07
C LEU A 12 22.25 -21.26 16.61
N THR A 13 21.50 -21.93 15.74
CA THR A 13 21.10 -21.35 14.47
C THR A 13 20.31 -20.11 14.85
N THR A 14 20.95 -18.95 14.72
CA THR A 14 20.27 -17.68 14.56
C THR A 14 19.27 -17.87 13.44
N ALA A 15 18.02 -18.18 13.80
CA ALA A 15 16.91 -18.00 12.92
C ALA A 15 16.96 -16.51 12.57
N SER A 16 17.54 -16.20 11.41
CA SER A 16 17.40 -14.89 10.82
C SER A 16 15.90 -14.79 10.56
N CYS A 17 15.20 -14.15 11.49
CA CYS A 17 13.76 -14.00 11.37
C CYS A 17 13.54 -13.02 10.23
N VAL A 18 13.24 -13.58 9.07
CA VAL A 18 12.97 -12.81 7.86
C VAL A 18 11.58 -12.21 8.05
N ALA A 19 11.52 -10.89 8.28
CA ALA A 19 10.29 -10.13 8.22
C ALA A 19 9.57 -10.46 6.90
N LYS A 20 8.29 -10.83 6.98
CA LYS A 20 7.55 -11.35 5.83
C LYS A 20 6.77 -10.22 5.18
N GLU A 21 7.05 -9.94 3.92
CA GLU A 21 6.32 -8.94 3.14
C GLU A 21 5.12 -9.58 2.43
N VAL A 22 3.96 -8.93 2.51
CA VAL A 22 2.76 -9.28 1.75
C VAL A 22 2.41 -8.14 0.80
N LEU A 23 2.39 -8.42 -0.50
CA LEU A 23 1.90 -7.46 -1.48
C LEU A 23 0.38 -7.27 -1.29
N LEU A 24 -0.04 -6.05 -0.95
CA LEU A 24 -1.45 -5.70 -0.83
C LEU A 24 -2.06 -5.32 -2.17
N VAL A 25 -1.40 -4.40 -2.88
CA VAL A 25 -1.93 -3.86 -4.13
C VAL A 25 -0.81 -3.34 -5.02
N LYS A 26 -0.95 -3.54 -6.33
CA LYS A 26 -0.16 -2.85 -7.35
C LYS A 26 -0.94 -1.65 -7.84
N THR A 27 -0.26 -0.58 -8.21
CA THR A 27 -0.88 0.55 -8.88
C THR A 27 -0.14 0.86 -10.17
N ARG A 28 -0.87 1.26 -11.20
CA ARG A 28 -0.31 1.63 -12.51
C ARG A 28 -0.95 2.91 -12.99
N ASN A 29 -0.16 3.77 -13.63
CA ASN A 29 -0.64 5.00 -14.24
C ASN A 29 -0.46 4.99 -15.76
N ASP A 30 -1.40 5.55 -16.52
CA ASP A 30 -1.42 5.60 -18.00
C ASP A 30 -0.44 6.60 -18.65
N PHE A 31 0.06 7.59 -17.91
CA PHE A 31 0.95 8.64 -18.41
C PHE A 31 2.40 8.17 -18.52
N ASN A 32 2.86 7.36 -17.57
CA ASN A 32 4.25 6.95 -17.48
C ASN A 32 4.45 5.45 -17.31
N GLU A 33 3.36 4.68 -17.33
CA GLU A 33 3.32 3.21 -17.19
C GLU A 33 4.08 2.68 -15.96
N ARG A 34 4.24 3.52 -14.93
CA ARG A 34 4.97 3.15 -13.73
C ARG A 34 4.12 2.28 -12.83
N ASP A 35 4.72 1.19 -12.38
CA ASP A 35 4.15 0.29 -11.39
C ASP A 35 4.68 0.65 -10.01
N ASP A 36 3.78 1.14 -9.16
CA ASP A 36 4.04 1.30 -7.73
C ASP A 36 3.39 0.13 -6.98
N ARG A 37 3.95 -0.25 -5.84
CA ARG A 37 3.52 -1.40 -5.04
C ARG A 37 3.41 -1.01 -3.58
N LEU A 38 2.35 -1.47 -2.95
CA LEU A 38 2.14 -1.32 -1.51
C LEU A 38 2.23 -2.68 -0.85
N TYR A 39 3.19 -2.82 0.06
CA TYR A 39 3.43 -4.02 0.84
C TYR A 39 3.01 -3.79 2.30
N LEU A 40 2.55 -4.85 2.94
CA LEU A 40 2.37 -4.95 4.38
C LEU A 40 3.50 -5.80 4.94
N GLU A 41 4.29 -5.25 5.83
CA GLU A 41 5.30 -6.00 6.56
C GLU A 41 4.69 -6.66 7.78
N LEU A 42 5.04 -7.93 7.96
CA LEU A 42 4.60 -8.77 9.06
C LEU A 42 5.81 -9.13 9.93
N ASP A 43 5.58 -9.12 11.24
CA ASP A 43 6.56 -9.59 12.21
C ASP A 43 6.71 -11.12 12.14
N GLU A 44 7.53 -11.66 13.03
CA GLU A 44 7.82 -13.09 13.14
C GLU A 44 6.56 -13.93 13.42
N ASN A 45 5.54 -13.33 14.05
CA ASN A 45 4.28 -13.96 14.39
C ASN A 45 3.22 -13.80 13.28
N GLY A 46 3.54 -13.09 12.19
CA GLY A 46 2.59 -12.76 11.13
C GLY A 46 1.68 -11.57 11.43
N THR A 47 2.01 -10.80 12.48
CA THR A 47 1.30 -9.58 12.90
C THR A 47 1.76 -8.41 12.04
N PRO A 48 0.85 -7.66 11.40
CA PRO A 48 1.23 -6.48 10.63
C PRO A 48 1.77 -5.36 11.51
N TYR A 49 2.84 -4.69 11.07
CA TYR A 49 3.38 -3.53 11.79
C TYR A 49 3.63 -2.28 10.91
N GLU A 50 3.96 -2.44 9.63
CA GLU A 50 4.26 -1.32 8.73
C GLU A 50 3.72 -1.54 7.30
N LEU A 51 3.44 -0.44 6.61
CA LEU A 51 3.24 -0.40 5.16
C LEU A 51 4.49 0.12 4.47
N VAL A 52 4.89 -0.53 3.39
CA VAL A 52 6.01 -0.11 2.57
C VAL A 52 5.54 0.19 1.15
N HIS A 53 5.72 1.44 0.74
CA HIS A 53 5.46 1.90 -0.61
C HIS A 53 6.75 1.83 -1.42
N ARG A 54 6.73 1.07 -2.53
CA ARG A 54 7.84 0.96 -3.47
C ARG A 54 7.42 1.42 -4.86
N ALA A 55 8.30 2.15 -5.53
CA ALA A 55 8.22 2.40 -6.96
C ALA A 55 9.38 1.64 -7.61
N TYR A 56 9.07 0.69 -8.49
CA TYR A 56 10.04 -0.33 -8.92
C TYR A 56 10.64 -1.08 -7.72
N ASP A 57 11.96 -1.02 -7.54
CA ASP A 57 12.70 -1.63 -6.43
C ASP A 57 13.17 -0.60 -5.39
N LEU A 58 12.71 0.65 -5.51
CA LEU A 58 13.06 1.74 -4.60
C LEU A 58 11.97 1.91 -3.54
N VAL A 59 12.37 1.95 -2.27
CA VAL A 59 11.49 2.31 -1.16
C VAL A 59 11.21 3.81 -1.20
N MET A 60 9.96 4.15 -1.44
CA MET A 60 9.48 5.53 -1.50
C MET A 60 9.00 6.02 -0.13
N GLY A 61 8.52 5.11 0.71
CA GLY A 61 8.05 5.42 2.06
C GLY A 61 7.79 4.17 2.88
N VAL A 62 8.00 4.31 4.19
CA VAL A 62 7.67 3.31 5.22
C VAL A 62 6.74 4.01 6.20
N TYR A 63 5.60 3.40 6.47
CA TYR A 63 4.53 3.99 7.27
C TYR A 63 4.12 3.02 8.37
N ARG A 64 4.28 3.44 9.62
CA ARG A 64 3.76 2.68 10.75
C ARG A 64 2.24 2.67 10.71
N LEU A 65 1.65 1.52 11.00
CA LEU A 65 0.19 1.36 10.94
C LEU A 65 -0.53 2.32 11.89
N GLU A 66 0.10 2.67 13.03
CA GLU A 66 -0.40 3.64 14.00
C GLU A 66 -0.50 5.08 13.46
N ASP A 67 0.32 5.45 12.47
CA ASP A 67 0.32 6.79 11.87
C ASP A 67 -0.64 6.89 10.68
N LEU A 68 -1.12 5.75 10.16
CA LEU A 68 -2.06 5.73 9.03
C LEU A 68 -3.43 6.30 9.40
N ASN A 69 -3.77 6.39 10.69
CA ASN A 69 -5.00 7.03 11.14
C ASN A 69 -5.04 8.55 10.84
N LYS A 70 -3.89 9.21 10.75
CA LYS A 70 -3.74 10.63 10.34
C LYS A 70 -3.73 10.78 8.81
N GLY A 71 -3.53 9.66 8.12
CA GLY A 71 -3.38 9.53 6.69
C GLY A 71 -2.02 10.01 6.18
N VAL A 72 -1.47 9.27 5.22
CA VAL A 72 -0.14 9.43 4.65
C VAL A 72 -0.22 9.77 3.17
N ASN A 73 0.63 10.68 2.71
CA ASN A 73 0.74 11.01 1.31
C ASN A 73 1.58 9.94 0.62
N LEU A 74 0.94 9.15 -0.25
CA LEU A 74 1.63 8.17 -1.09
C LEU A 74 2.30 8.85 -2.28
N ARG A 75 1.71 9.95 -2.76
CA ARG A 75 2.25 10.74 -3.86
C ARG A 75 1.93 12.21 -3.71
N GLU A 76 2.94 13.04 -3.98
CA GLU A 76 2.82 14.49 -3.99
C GLU A 76 3.22 15.06 -5.35
N TYR A 77 2.60 16.18 -5.72
CA TYR A 77 2.98 16.98 -6.87
C TYR A 77 2.92 18.46 -6.49
N LYS A 78 4.08 19.13 -6.57
CA LYS A 78 4.22 20.56 -6.20
C LYS A 78 3.63 20.88 -4.81
N GLY A 79 3.91 20.03 -3.82
CA GLY A 79 3.46 20.18 -2.43
C GLY A 79 1.97 19.88 -2.20
N LYS A 80 1.26 19.34 -3.20
CA LYS A 80 -0.13 18.87 -3.04
C LYS A 80 -0.16 17.36 -3.04
N ALA A 81 -0.89 16.77 -2.10
CA ALA A 81 -1.17 15.34 -2.09
C ALA A 81 -2.00 14.97 -3.34
N VAL A 82 -1.42 14.16 -4.22
CA VAL A 82 -2.12 13.61 -5.39
C VAL A 82 -2.82 12.31 -5.00
N LEU A 83 -2.18 11.53 -4.13
CA LEU A 83 -2.70 10.29 -3.60
C LEU A 83 -2.40 10.24 -2.11
N LYS A 84 -3.44 10.15 -1.28
CA LYS A 84 -3.36 10.05 0.17
C LYS A 84 -4.11 8.80 0.61
N MET A 85 -3.50 8.02 1.50
CA MET A 85 -4.12 6.85 2.11
C MET A 85 -4.28 7.05 3.60
N ASP A 86 -5.41 6.67 4.14
CA ASP A 86 -5.65 6.57 5.58
C ASP A 86 -6.18 5.18 5.92
N ILE A 87 -5.85 4.67 7.11
CA ILE A 87 -6.44 3.45 7.66
C ILE A 87 -7.05 3.77 9.02
N LEU A 88 -8.36 3.53 9.13
CA LEU A 88 -9.16 3.78 10.30
C LEU A 88 -9.41 2.47 11.04
N ASN A 89 -9.37 2.53 12.37
CA ASN A 89 -9.68 1.43 13.27
C ASN A 89 -8.88 0.16 12.94
N PHE A 90 -7.59 0.30 12.61
CA PHE A 90 -6.75 -0.85 12.32
C PHE A 90 -6.54 -1.70 13.56
N ASP A 91 -6.89 -2.97 13.45
CA ASP A 91 -6.63 -4.03 14.41
C ASP A 91 -5.72 -5.08 13.76
N PRO A 92 -4.59 -5.45 14.39
CA PRO A 92 -3.65 -6.39 13.79
C PRO A 92 -4.19 -7.81 13.57
N GLU A 93 -5.34 -8.18 14.16
CA GLU A 93 -5.94 -9.50 13.97
C GLU A 93 -6.99 -9.51 12.87
N THR A 94 -7.81 -8.47 12.81
CA THR A 94 -9.00 -8.39 11.96
C THR A 94 -8.82 -7.45 10.77
N GLY A 95 -7.91 -6.49 10.87
CA GLY A 95 -7.60 -5.51 9.83
C GLY A 95 -8.24 -4.16 10.07
N GLY A 96 -8.62 -3.45 9.01
CA GLY A 96 -9.18 -2.09 9.14
C GLY A 96 -9.74 -1.52 7.85
N GLU A 97 -10.48 -0.42 7.98
CA GLU A 97 -11.02 0.32 6.84
C GLU A 97 -9.91 1.23 6.29
N ALA A 98 -9.63 1.13 4.99
CA ALA A 98 -8.68 1.99 4.31
C ALA A 98 -9.42 2.94 3.37
N SER A 99 -9.06 4.22 3.39
CA SER A 99 -9.57 5.22 2.45
C SER A 99 -8.41 5.73 1.59
N LEU A 100 -8.66 5.83 0.29
CA LEU A 100 -7.73 6.35 -0.70
C LEU A 100 -8.33 7.61 -1.30
N SER A 101 -7.81 8.76 -0.89
CA SER A 101 -8.18 10.05 -1.44
C SER A 101 -7.24 10.42 -2.58
N TYR A 102 -7.79 10.98 -3.65
CA TYR A 102 -7.02 11.33 -4.85
C TYR A 102 -7.44 12.69 -5.41
N LEU A 103 -6.46 13.44 -5.90
CA LEU A 103 -6.69 14.73 -6.57
C LEU A 103 -7.24 14.49 -7.97
N GLU A 104 -8.49 14.85 -8.24
CA GLU A 104 -9.11 14.73 -9.57
C GLU A 104 -8.56 15.78 -10.54
N GLY A 105 -8.34 16.99 -10.06
CA GLY A 105 -7.86 18.12 -10.86
C GLY A 105 -7.74 19.39 -10.02
N VAL A 106 -7.10 20.43 -10.58
CA VAL A 106 -6.76 21.67 -9.86
C VAL A 106 -7.34 22.96 -10.47
N VAL A 107 -8.08 22.87 -11.58
CA VAL A 107 -8.66 24.04 -12.28
C VAL A 107 -10.17 23.84 -12.43
N PRO A 108 -11.02 24.83 -12.03
CA PRO A 108 -10.70 26.10 -11.38
C PRO A 108 -10.37 25.98 -9.88
N THR A 109 -10.77 24.90 -9.23
CA THR A 109 -10.46 24.59 -7.82
C THR A 109 -10.00 23.15 -7.67
N ALA A 110 -9.26 22.85 -6.60
CA ALA A 110 -8.85 21.48 -6.31
C ALA A 110 -10.07 20.61 -5.98
N ARG A 111 -10.24 19.54 -6.74
CA ARG A 111 -11.28 18.53 -6.51
C ARG A 111 -10.64 17.23 -6.08
N TYR A 112 -11.24 16.57 -5.10
CA TYR A 112 -10.77 15.30 -4.58
C TYR A 112 -11.88 14.26 -4.68
N GLY A 113 -11.51 13.06 -5.12
CA GLY A 113 -12.33 11.86 -5.02
C GLY A 113 -11.79 10.96 -3.91
N SER A 114 -12.58 9.96 -3.52
CA SER A 114 -12.19 8.98 -2.51
C SER A 114 -12.70 7.59 -2.87
N MET A 115 -11.90 6.57 -2.59
CA MET A 115 -12.30 5.17 -2.65
C MET A 115 -12.13 4.51 -1.28
N LYS A 116 -13.08 3.66 -0.90
CA LYS A 116 -13.01 2.91 0.35
C LYS A 116 -12.64 1.45 0.10
N PHE A 117 -11.80 0.93 0.97
CA PHE A 117 -11.28 -0.41 0.96
C PHE A 117 -11.32 -1.00 2.37
N ASN A 118 -11.24 -2.31 2.47
CA ASN A 118 -11.05 -3.04 3.72
C ASN A 118 -9.77 -3.88 3.60
N LEU A 119 -8.84 -3.69 4.51
CA LEU A 119 -7.69 -4.58 4.69
C LEU A 119 -8.11 -5.66 5.67
N GLN A 120 -8.05 -6.94 5.29
CA GLN A 120 -8.43 -8.05 6.19
C GLN A 120 -7.70 -9.34 5.79
N LYS A 121 -7.66 -10.31 6.71
CA LYS A 121 -7.19 -11.67 6.43
C LYS A 121 -8.26 -12.45 5.64
N HIS A 122 -7.90 -12.98 4.47
CA HIS A 122 -8.73 -13.89 3.69
C HIS A 122 -7.91 -15.15 3.35
N GLN A 123 -8.41 -16.32 3.76
CA GLN A 123 -7.70 -17.60 3.60
C GLN A 123 -6.26 -17.57 4.16
N GLY A 124 -6.08 -16.94 5.33
CA GLY A 124 -4.78 -16.83 6.00
C GLY A 124 -3.81 -15.83 5.37
N ARG A 125 -4.25 -14.99 4.42
CA ARG A 125 -3.41 -13.95 3.80
C ARG A 125 -4.06 -12.58 3.90
N TRP A 126 -3.27 -11.57 4.20
CA TRP A 126 -3.69 -10.17 4.14
C TRP A 126 -3.99 -9.76 2.71
N ARG A 127 -5.18 -9.17 2.50
CA ARG A 127 -5.66 -8.73 1.20
C ARG A 127 -6.44 -7.44 1.35
N LEU A 128 -6.38 -6.61 0.32
CA LEU A 128 -7.19 -5.40 0.22
C LEU A 128 -8.47 -5.69 -0.58
N PHE A 129 -9.62 -5.31 -0.06
CA PHE A 129 -10.93 -5.46 -0.70
C PHE A 129 -11.50 -4.07 -0.95
N GLN A 130 -12.28 -3.90 -2.01
CA GLN A 130 -13.05 -2.66 -2.15
C GLN A 130 -14.28 -2.80 -1.28
N THR A 131 -14.65 -1.77 -0.52
CA THR A 131 -15.82 -1.84 0.36
C THR A 131 -17.07 -2.22 -0.45
N GLY A 132 -17.75 -3.28 -0.04
CA GLY A 132 -18.91 -3.85 -0.75
C GLY A 132 -18.59 -4.90 -1.82
N ASP A 133 -17.34 -5.32 -1.98
CA ASP A 133 -16.93 -6.40 -2.90
C ASP A 133 -16.12 -7.47 -2.15
N ASP A 134 -16.43 -8.74 -2.41
CA ASP A 134 -15.77 -9.89 -1.79
C ASP A 134 -14.49 -10.31 -2.54
N ARG A 135 -14.19 -9.70 -3.68
CA ARG A 135 -12.97 -10.00 -4.45
C ARG A 135 -11.82 -9.09 -4.07
N PRO A 136 -10.63 -9.66 -3.82
CA PRO A 136 -9.45 -8.89 -3.49
C PRO A 136 -9.04 -8.01 -4.68
N VAL A 137 -8.58 -6.81 -4.36
CA VAL A 137 -7.99 -5.86 -5.28
C VAL A 137 -6.63 -6.38 -5.70
N GLN A 138 -6.43 -6.53 -7.00
CA GLN A 138 -5.16 -6.93 -7.58
C GLN A 138 -4.35 -5.71 -8.04
N LEU A 139 -5.03 -4.79 -8.72
CA LEU A 139 -4.42 -3.63 -9.36
C LEU A 139 -5.37 -2.43 -9.31
N LEU A 140 -4.83 -1.27 -8.96
CA LEU A 140 -5.48 0.02 -9.16
C LEU A 140 -4.86 0.70 -10.38
N PHE A 141 -5.65 0.88 -11.43
CA PHE A 141 -5.22 1.59 -12.63
C PHE A 141 -5.69 3.04 -12.58
N PHE A 142 -4.75 3.97 -12.58
CA PHE A 142 -4.98 5.41 -12.50
C PHE A 142 -4.93 6.01 -13.90
N ARG A 143 -6.04 6.62 -14.33
CA ARG A 143 -6.10 7.43 -15.53
C ARG A 143 -5.72 8.86 -15.20
N THR A 144 -4.69 9.40 -15.84
CA THR A 144 -4.20 10.74 -15.57
C THR A 144 -5.16 11.79 -16.12
N ASN A 145 -5.41 12.83 -15.33
CA ASN A 145 -6.10 14.02 -15.80
C ASN A 145 -5.08 15.04 -16.31
N PHE A 146 -5.34 15.63 -17.48
CA PHE A 146 -4.48 16.63 -18.09
C PHE A 146 -5.21 17.96 -18.20
N SER A 147 -4.47 19.05 -18.06
CA SER A 147 -4.96 20.39 -18.40
C SER A 147 -3.94 21.11 -19.26
N THR A 148 -4.43 21.97 -20.14
CA THR A 148 -3.59 22.80 -21.00
C THR A 148 -3.36 24.15 -20.32
N VAL A 149 -2.11 24.49 -20.07
CA VAL A 149 -1.70 25.80 -19.54
C VAL A 149 -0.75 26.42 -20.57
N LEU A 150 -1.13 27.57 -21.12
CA LEU A 150 -0.34 28.27 -22.15
C LEU A 150 0.05 27.37 -23.34
N GLY A 151 -0.88 26.52 -23.79
CA GLY A 151 -0.66 25.59 -24.91
C GLY A 151 0.10 24.30 -24.55
N VAL A 152 0.59 24.16 -23.32
CA VAL A 152 1.30 22.96 -22.86
C VAL A 152 0.37 22.08 -22.03
N GLN A 153 0.22 20.80 -22.41
CA GLN A 153 -0.49 19.81 -21.59
C GLN A 153 0.35 19.41 -20.38
N GLN A 154 -0.26 19.45 -19.21
CA GLN A 154 0.37 19.05 -17.95
C GLN A 154 -0.54 18.10 -17.17
N PRO A 155 0.02 17.08 -16.48
CA PRO A 155 -0.75 16.27 -15.56
C PRO A 155 -1.22 17.12 -14.38
N THR A 156 -2.48 16.98 -14.02
CA THR A 156 -3.16 17.79 -13.00
C THR A 156 -3.83 16.97 -11.89
N GLY A 157 -3.94 15.66 -12.07
CA GLY A 157 -4.59 14.77 -11.13
C GLY A 157 -4.88 13.40 -11.73
N ILE A 158 -5.82 12.69 -11.11
CA ILE A 158 -6.32 11.37 -11.50
C ILE A 158 -7.77 11.53 -11.94
N LYS A 159 -8.01 11.35 -13.24
CA LYS A 159 -9.34 11.44 -13.85
C LYS A 159 -10.26 10.31 -13.40
N GLU A 160 -9.70 9.11 -13.26
CA GLU A 160 -10.45 7.88 -12.99
C GLU A 160 -9.53 6.86 -12.32
N ILE A 161 -10.07 6.09 -11.37
CA ILE A 161 -9.41 4.90 -10.82
C ILE A 161 -10.22 3.67 -11.20
N ARG A 162 -9.59 2.70 -11.86
CA ARG A 162 -10.19 1.40 -12.15
C ARG A 162 -9.62 0.35 -11.22
N VAL A 163 -10.51 -0.41 -10.59
CA VAL A 163 -10.14 -1.51 -9.69
C VAL A 163 -10.21 -2.81 -10.45
N LEU A 164 -9.06 -3.43 -10.65
CA LEU A 164 -8.93 -4.76 -11.23
C LEU A 164 -8.80 -5.77 -10.10
N LYS A 165 -9.58 -6.84 -10.21
CA LYS A 165 -9.76 -7.86 -9.17
C LYS A 165 -9.09 -9.17 -9.59
N ASP A 166 -8.69 -9.98 -8.62
CA ASP A 166 -8.25 -11.34 -8.91
C ASP A 166 -9.37 -12.12 -9.64
N ARG A 167 -8.97 -12.97 -10.58
CA ARG A 167 -9.90 -13.86 -11.29
C ARG A 167 -10.41 -14.93 -10.30
N LYS A 168 -11.69 -15.27 -10.41
CA LYS A 168 -12.28 -16.42 -9.70
C LYS A 168 -11.70 -17.73 -10.20
#